data_AF-S9S631-F1
#
_entry.id   AF-S9S631-F1
#
_cell.length_a   1.000
_cell.length_b   1.000
_cell.length_c   1.000
_cell.angle_alpha   90.00
_cell.angle_beta   90.00
_cell.angle_gamma   90.00
#
_symmetry.space_group_name_H-M   'P 1'
#
loop_
_entity.id
_entity.type
_entity.pdbx_description
1 polymer ?
#
loop_
_entity_poly.entity_id
_entity_poly.type
_entity_poly.pdbx_seq_one_letter_code
_entity_poly.pdbx_strand_id
1 'polypeptide(L)'
;MQDDGGYGVAAGELKQFIERFERLEAEKKEIADQQKEVMAEAKGRGYDTKVMRKVIALRKREPDDIAEEEAVLEMYKSALGMG
;
A
#
# COMPACT_ATOMS: atom_id res chain seq x y z
N MET A 1 28.82 -28.14 30.97
CA MET A 1 29.32 -27.21 29.96
C MET A 1 28.10 -26.77 29.17
N GLN A 2 27.77 -25.49 29.28
CA GLN A 2 26.54 -24.91 28.77
C GLN A 2 26.63 -24.66 27.27
N ASP A 3 25.49 -24.81 26.62
CA ASP A 3 25.25 -24.72 25.17
C ASP A 3 25.27 -23.25 24.70
N ASP A 4 26.36 -22.53 24.98
CA ASP A 4 26.49 -21.08 24.75
C ASP A 4 26.68 -20.72 23.25
N GLY A 5 27.00 -21.72 22.42
CA GLY A 5 27.22 -21.52 20.98
C GLY A 5 25.94 -21.33 20.16
N GLY A 6 24.85 -22.00 20.53
CA GLY A 6 23.57 -21.92 19.80
C GLY A 6 22.77 -20.64 20.10
N TYR A 7 22.77 -20.19 21.36
CA TYR A 7 22.07 -18.96 21.78
C TYR A 7 22.65 -17.69 21.16
N GLY A 8 23.99 -17.61 21.00
CA GLY A 8 24.65 -16.47 20.37
C GLY A 8 24.35 -16.33 18.87
N VAL A 9 24.26 -17.46 18.15
CA VAL A 9 23.90 -17.48 16.72
C VAL A 9 22.43 -17.08 16.50
N ALA A 10 21.51 -17.64 17.30
CA ALA A 10 20.09 -17.30 17.24
C ALA A 10 19.82 -15.82 17.58
N ALA A 11 20.55 -15.25 18.55
CA ALA A 11 20.45 -13.82 18.89
C ALA A 11 20.97 -12.91 17.76
N GLY A 12 22.03 -13.32 17.07
CA GLY A 12 22.59 -12.59 15.92
C GLY A 12 21.63 -12.55 14.73
N GLU A 13 21.01 -13.68 14.40
CA GLU A 13 20.02 -13.76 13.31
C GLU A 13 18.76 -12.94 13.62
N LEU A 14 18.23 -13.03 14.85
CA LEU A 14 17.10 -12.21 15.28
C LEU A 14 17.40 -10.71 15.16
N LYS A 15 18.60 -10.28 15.57
CA LYS A 15 19.03 -8.89 15.44
C LYS A 15 19.04 -8.42 13.99
N GLN A 16 19.53 -9.23 13.05
CA GLN A 16 19.53 -8.89 11.62
C GLN A 16 18.12 -8.71 11.06
N PHE A 17 17.15 -9.57 11.46
CA PHE A 17 15.76 -9.40 11.04
C PHE A 17 15.15 -8.11 11.58
N ILE A 18 15.38 -7.79 12.86
CA ILE A 18 14.89 -6.55 13.49
C ILE A 18 15.47 -5.33 12.78
N GLU A 19 16.79 -5.25 12.62
CA GLU A 19 17.45 -4.10 11.98
C GLU A 19 16.98 -3.92 10.53
N ARG A 20 16.76 -5.02 9.80
CA ARG A 20 16.21 -4.96 8.44
C ARG A 20 14.78 -4.42 8.44
N PHE A 21 13.94 -4.84 9.38
CA PHE A 21 12.56 -4.36 9.49
C PHE A 21 12.51 -2.88 9.88
N GLU A 22 13.30 -2.46 10.87
CA GLU A 22 13.37 -1.06 11.30
C GLU A 22 13.83 -0.13 10.16
N ARG A 23 14.80 -0.56 9.35
CA ARG A 23 15.19 0.18 8.16
C ARG A 23 14.04 0.31 7.15
N LEU A 24 13.31 -0.78 6.88
CA LEU A 24 12.16 -0.76 5.98
C LEU A 24 11.03 0.16 6.50
N GLU A 25 10.80 0.20 7.81
CA GLU A 25 9.83 1.12 8.42
C GLU A 25 10.29 2.59 8.30
N ALA A 26 11.58 2.87 8.44
CA ALA A 26 12.14 4.20 8.19
C ALA A 26 11.96 4.63 6.72
N GLU A 27 12.32 3.76 5.76
CA GLU A 27 12.13 3.98 4.32
C GLU A 27 10.64 4.22 3.98
N LYS A 28 9.74 3.41 4.54
CA LYS A 28 8.29 3.57 4.37
C LYS A 28 7.80 4.91 4.89
N LYS A 29 8.32 5.39 6.02
CA LYS A 29 7.98 6.71 6.56
C LYS A 29 8.44 7.82 5.62
N GLU A 30 9.68 7.75 5.13
CA GLU A 30 10.22 8.73 4.17
C GLU A 30 9.37 8.79 2.90
N ILE A 31 9.02 7.64 2.33
CA ILE A 31 8.14 7.55 1.15
C ILE A 31 6.75 8.15 1.45
N ALA A 32 6.20 7.88 2.63
CA ALA A 32 4.90 8.42 3.02
C ALA A 32 4.94 9.95 3.15
N ASP A 33 6.05 10.52 3.63
CA ASP A 33 6.22 11.96 3.72
C ASP A 33 6.40 12.60 2.33
N GLN A 34 7.19 11.99 1.44
CA GLN A 34 7.29 12.40 0.03
C GLN A 34 5.92 12.37 -0.68
N GLN A 35 5.09 11.34 -0.44
CA GLN A 35 3.73 11.28 -0.99
C GLN A 35 2.84 12.43 -0.48
N LYS A 36 2.99 12.86 0.77
CA LYS A 36 2.24 14.01 1.32
C LYS A 36 2.67 15.31 0.66
N GLU A 37 3.97 15.49 0.40
CA GLU A 37 4.50 16.67 -0.28
C GLU A 37 3.93 16.81 -1.69
N VAL A 38 3.89 15.73 -2.47
CA VAL A 38 3.26 15.71 -3.81
C VAL A 38 1.79 16.13 -3.74
N MET A 39 1.04 15.62 -2.75
CA MET A 39 -0.36 16.00 -2.57
C MET A 39 -0.51 17.46 -2.14
N ALA A 40 0.39 17.97 -1.29
CA ALA A 40 0.39 19.37 -0.87
C ALA A 40 0.69 20.32 -2.04
N GLU A 41 1.65 19.97 -2.88
CA GLU A 41 1.98 20.69 -4.10
C GLU A 41 0.80 20.72 -5.08
N ALA A 42 0.19 19.56 -5.34
CA ALA A 42 -1.00 19.47 -6.19
C ALA A 42 -2.14 20.35 -5.66
N LYS A 43 -2.37 20.34 -4.34
CA LYS A 43 -3.35 21.24 -3.71
C LYS A 43 -3.00 22.71 -3.92
N GLY A 44 -1.74 23.10 -3.76
CA GLY A 44 -1.26 24.47 -4.00
C GLY A 44 -1.43 24.94 -5.45
N ARG A 45 -1.39 23.99 -6.40
CA ARG A 45 -1.65 24.22 -7.83
C ARG A 45 -3.16 24.19 -8.19
N GLY A 46 -4.04 23.93 -7.23
CA GLY A 46 -5.50 23.94 -7.42
C GLY A 46 -6.15 22.60 -7.75
N TYR A 47 -5.41 21.48 -7.68
CA TYR A 47 -5.98 20.15 -7.91
C TYR A 47 -6.76 19.63 -6.69
N ASP A 48 -7.84 18.87 -6.94
CA ASP A 48 -8.55 18.14 -5.88
C ASP A 48 -7.81 16.85 -5.51
N THR A 49 -7.07 16.91 -4.40
CA THR A 49 -6.31 15.76 -3.88
C THR A 49 -7.18 14.58 -3.42
N LYS A 50 -8.49 14.77 -3.14
CA LYS A 50 -9.40 13.65 -2.85
C LYS A 50 -9.70 12.88 -4.12
N VAL A 51 -9.98 13.59 -5.23
CA VAL A 51 -10.19 12.98 -6.54
C VAL A 51 -8.92 12.28 -7.03
N MET A 52 -7.76 12.91 -6.88
CA MET A 52 -6.47 12.27 -7.25
C MET A 52 -6.23 10.95 -6.50
N ARG A 53 -6.52 10.89 -5.19
CA ARG A 53 -6.41 9.63 -4.43
C ARG A 53 -7.34 8.54 -4.96
N LYS A 54 -8.57 8.90 -5.35
CA LYS A 54 -9.50 7.95 -6.00
C LYS A 54 -8.92 7.43 -7.31
N VAL A 55 -8.38 8.31 -8.16
CA VAL A 55 -7.75 7.91 -9.42
C VAL A 55 -6.55 6.97 -9.18
N ILE A 56 -5.69 7.29 -8.20
CA ILE A 56 -4.56 6.41 -7.86
C ILE A 56 -5.05 5.04 -7.37
N ALA A 57 -6.08 5.00 -6.53
CA ALA A 57 -6.66 3.74 -6.06
C ALA A 57 -7.25 2.91 -7.22
N LEU A 58 -8.00 3.55 -8.12
CA LEU A 58 -8.53 2.90 -9.33
C LEU A 58 -7.41 2.34 -10.21
N ARG A 59 -6.31 3.08 -10.37
CA ARG A 59 -5.14 2.64 -11.16
C ARG A 59 -4.33 1.52 -10.52
N LYS A 60 -4.54 1.23 -9.24
CA LYS A 60 -3.89 0.11 -8.52
C LYS A 60 -4.67 -1.20 -8.62
N ARG A 61 -5.92 -1.16 -9.07
CA ARG A 61 -6.74 -2.37 -9.25
C ARG A 61 -6.20 -3.16 -10.43
N GLU A 62 -6.16 -4.48 -10.28
CA GLU A 62 -5.85 -5.39 -11.37
C GLU A 62 -6.98 -5.31 -12.43
N PRO A 63 -6.67 -5.46 -13.73
CA PRO A 63 -7.68 -5.49 -14.78
C PRO A 63 -8.79 -6.52 -14.51
N ASP A 64 -8.42 -7.65 -13.91
CA ASP A 64 -9.36 -8.73 -13.57
C ASP A 64 -10.32 -8.33 -12.44
N ASP A 65 -9.83 -7.64 -11.40
CA ASP A 65 -10.68 -7.10 -10.32
C ASP A 65 -11.67 -6.05 -10.86
N ILE A 66 -11.28 -5.29 -11.89
CA ILE A 66 -12.15 -4.31 -12.54
C ILE A 66 -13.22 -5.04 -13.34
N ALA A 67 -12.84 -6.05 -14.13
CA ALA A 67 -13.75 -6.82 -14.96
C ALA A 67 -14.79 -7.59 -14.13
N GLU A 68 -14.39 -8.16 -13.00
CA GLU A 68 -15.31 -8.87 -12.09
C GLU A 68 -16.34 -7.92 -11.47
N GLU A 69 -15.90 -6.76 -10.97
CA GLU A 69 -16.82 -5.76 -10.40
C GLU A 69 -17.77 -5.18 -11.47
N GLU A 70 -17.28 -4.93 -12.69
CA GLU A 70 -18.12 -4.46 -13.79
C GLU A 70 -19.17 -5.49 -14.20
N ALA A 71 -18.82 -6.78 -14.24
CA ALA A 71 -19.78 -7.85 -14.53
C ALA A 71 -20.89 -7.94 -13.47
N VAL A 72 -20.53 -7.83 -12.19
CA VAL A 72 -21.50 -7.81 -11.08
C VAL A 72 -22.38 -6.56 -11.13
N LEU A 73 -21.79 -5.40 -11.40
CA LEU A 73 -22.52 -4.14 -11.54
C LEU A 73 -23.54 -4.19 -12.68
N GLU A 74 -23.16 -4.76 -13.81
CA GLU A 74 -24.03 -4.88 -14.98
C GLU A 74 -25.20 -5.83 -14.71
N MET A 75 -24.95 -6.95 -14.02
CA MET A 75 -26.00 -7.85 -13.54
C MET A 75 -27.01 -7.11 -12.64
N TYR A 76 -26.54 -6.29 -11.71
CA TYR A 76 -27.42 -5.50 -10.83
C TYR A 76 -28.20 -4.43 -11.59
N LYS A 77 -27.57 -3.70 -12.51
CA LYS A 77 -28.27 -2.72 -13.35
C LYS A 77 -29.36 -3.38 -14.19
N SER A 78 -29.05 -4.52 -14.79
CA SER A 78 -30.03 -5.29 -15.56
C SER A 78 -31.22 -5.73 -14.69
N ALA A 79 -30.95 -6.26 -13.49
CA ALA A 79 -31.98 -6.65 -12.54
C ALA A 79 -32.86 -5.48 -12.05
N LEU A 80 -32.30 -4.27 -12.01
CA LEU A 80 -33.00 -3.05 -11.62
C LEU A 80 -33.63 -2.29 -12.81
N GLY A 81 -33.50 -2.79 -14.04
CA GLY A 81 -34.01 -2.12 -15.25
C GLY A 81 -33.30 -0.81 -15.59
N MET A 82 -32.03 -0.69 -15.21
CA MET A 82 -31.18 0.49 -15.42
C MET A 82 -30.29 0.40 -16.68
N GLY A 83 -30.73 -0.36 -17.69
CA GLY A 83 -30.02 -0.57 -18.97
C GLY A 83 -30.41 0.43 -20.05
#